data_AF-A0A2C6B4I8-F1
#
_entry.id   AF-A0A2C6B4I8-F1
#
_cell.length_a   1.000
_cell.length_b   1.000
_cell.length_c   1.000
_cell.angle_alpha   90.00
_cell.angle_beta   90.00
_cell.angle_gamma   90.00
#
_symmetry.space_group_name_H-M   'P 1'
#
loop_
_entity.id
_entity.type
_entity.pdbx_description
1 polymer ?
#
loop_
_entity_poly.entity_id
_entity_poly.type
_entity_poly.pdbx_seq_one_letter_code
_entity_poly.pdbx_strand_id
1 'polypeptide(L)'
;MKKIILSLFLLLGVLSFAAPSYVDVNRIKKDGYDIDVNDSDSFAFTKKGSDMNVVITMYFTNDGNPQNLKTAFKSVFAPQFKLKYTDEFETNRAYIQKSFRNNPDGTVYGYNIIAKNQKRKGCYINVFLISTQEFPNEVLEEVANTSLDDVESYLK
;
A
#
# COMPACT_ATOMS: atom_id res chain seq x y z
N MET A 1 -8.91 24.07 11.39
CA MET A 1 -7.53 24.41 10.96
C MET A 1 -6.53 23.81 11.94
N LYS A 2 -5.84 22.73 11.55
CA LYS A 2 -4.55 22.30 12.12
C LYS A 2 -3.72 21.72 10.97
N LYS A 3 -2.86 22.55 10.37
CA LYS A 3 -2.00 22.24 9.22
C LYS A 3 -0.60 21.75 9.67
N ILE A 4 -0.51 20.78 10.58
CA ILE A 4 0.79 20.44 11.22
C ILE A 4 1.13 18.95 11.24
N ILE A 5 0.44 18.09 10.47
CA ILE A 5 0.83 16.65 10.39
C ILE A 5 1.70 16.36 9.16
N LEU A 6 1.65 17.19 8.11
CA LEU A 6 2.45 16.96 6.90
C LEU A 6 3.87 17.55 6.96
N SER A 7 4.15 18.43 7.93
CA SER A 7 5.45 19.11 8.03
C SER A 7 6.53 18.27 8.73
N LEU A 8 6.18 17.20 9.45
CA LEU A 8 7.15 16.43 10.23
C LEU A 8 7.99 15.47 9.36
N PHE A 9 7.57 15.20 8.12
CA PHE A 9 8.33 14.38 7.16
C PHE A 9 9.24 15.20 6.23
N LEU A 10 9.23 16.54 6.30
CA LEU A 10 9.88 17.42 5.32
C LEU A 10 11.25 17.97 5.74
N LEU A 11 11.77 17.62 6.91
CA LEU A 11 12.99 18.22 7.47
C LEU A 11 14.07 17.23 7.94
N LEU A 12 14.01 15.96 7.56
CA LEU A 12 15.13 15.04 7.77
C LEU A 12 15.99 15.01 6.51
N GLY A 13 17.09 15.76 6.59
CA GLY A 13 18.08 15.91 5.53
C GLY A 13 18.68 14.57 5.10
N VAL A 14 18.90 14.49 3.80
CA VAL A 14 19.87 13.69 3.04
C VAL A 14 20.81 12.79 3.88
N LEU A 15 20.27 11.72 4.45
CA LEU A 15 21.02 10.49 4.64
C LEU A 15 20.57 9.57 3.51
N SER A 16 21.45 9.44 2.51
CA SER A 16 21.21 8.64 1.30
C SER A 16 21.08 7.17 1.66
N PHE A 17 19.86 6.76 2.01
CA PHE A 17 19.40 5.38 1.85
C PHE A 17 18.38 5.38 0.71
N ALA A 18 18.56 4.44 -0.20
CA ALA A 18 17.76 4.31 -1.41
C ALA A 18 17.11 2.93 -1.39
N ALA A 19 15.91 2.84 -1.99
CA ALA A 19 15.29 1.58 -2.34
C ALA A 19 16.33 0.65 -2.97
N PRO A 20 16.27 -0.67 -2.70
CA PRO A 20 17.20 -1.63 -3.28
C PRO A 20 17.35 -1.45 -4.78
N SER A 21 18.55 -1.72 -5.32
CA SER A 21 18.86 -1.48 -6.74
C SER A 21 17.97 -2.24 -7.73
N TYR A 22 17.28 -3.28 -7.27
CA TYR A 22 16.28 -4.01 -8.04
C TYR A 22 14.93 -3.27 -8.17
N VAL A 23 14.69 -2.19 -7.42
CA VAL A 23 13.48 -1.36 -7.53
C VAL A 23 13.70 -0.25 -8.55
N ASP A 24 12.89 -0.20 -9.60
CA ASP A 24 12.95 0.83 -10.63
C ASP A 24 12.20 2.11 -10.22
N VAL A 25 12.81 2.85 -9.29
CA VAL A 25 12.27 4.12 -8.76
C VAL A 25 12.03 5.16 -9.87
N ASN A 26 12.86 5.16 -10.92
CA ASN A 26 12.72 6.10 -12.03
C ASN A 26 11.46 5.80 -12.85
N ARG A 27 11.19 4.52 -13.13
CA ARG A 27 9.96 4.12 -13.81
C ARG A 27 8.73 4.43 -12.95
N ILE A 28 8.76 4.16 -11.65
CA ILE A 28 7.66 4.48 -10.72
C ILE A 28 7.28 5.97 -10.80
N LYS A 29 8.27 6.86 -10.75
CA LYS A 29 8.03 8.31 -10.91
C LYS A 29 7.48 8.66 -12.29
N LYS A 30 8.03 8.07 -13.35
CA LYS A 30 7.57 8.28 -14.73
C LYS A 30 6.11 7.86 -14.93
N ASP A 31 5.69 6.79 -14.25
CA ASP A 31 4.32 6.27 -14.30
C ASP A 31 3.35 7.09 -13.42
N GLY A 32 3.82 8.20 -12.84
CA GLY A 32 3.02 9.23 -12.19
C GLY A 32 2.80 9.01 -10.69
N TYR A 33 3.66 8.23 -10.03
CA TYR A 33 3.63 8.05 -8.59
C TYR A 33 4.52 9.07 -7.87
N ASP A 34 4.02 9.59 -6.76
CA ASP A 34 4.78 10.36 -5.79
C ASP A 34 5.48 9.41 -4.81
N ILE A 35 6.75 9.65 -4.51
CA ILE A 35 7.49 8.86 -3.50
C ILE A 35 7.24 9.46 -2.12
N ASP A 36 6.67 8.66 -1.22
CA ASP A 36 6.32 9.07 0.14
C ASP A 36 7.41 8.68 1.16
N VAL A 37 7.97 7.47 1.00
CA VAL A 37 9.00 6.91 1.88
C VAL A 37 10.08 6.24 1.04
N ASN A 38 11.35 6.47 1.40
CA ASN A 38 12.49 5.86 0.75
C ASN A 38 13.59 5.59 1.79
N ASP A 39 13.36 4.55 2.58
CA ASP A 39 14.23 4.12 3.67
C ASP A 39 14.89 2.77 3.34
N SER A 40 15.82 2.34 4.19
CA SER A 40 16.58 1.09 3.99
C SER A 40 15.73 -0.18 4.15
N ASP A 41 14.65 -0.11 4.94
CA ASP A 41 13.76 -1.23 5.26
C ASP A 41 12.38 -1.11 4.61
N SER A 42 12.06 0.05 4.02
CA SER A 42 10.76 0.28 3.40
C SER A 42 10.80 1.34 2.31
N PHE A 43 9.94 1.15 1.30
CA PHE A 43 9.73 2.09 0.22
C PHE A 43 8.24 2.23 -0.04
N ALA A 44 7.71 3.44 0.04
CA ALA A 44 6.29 3.70 -0.16
C ALA A 44 6.06 4.81 -1.17
N PHE A 45 5.03 4.65 -1.98
CA PHE A 45 4.69 5.58 -3.04
C PHE A 45 3.20 5.57 -3.34
N THR A 46 2.67 6.72 -3.72
CA THR A 46 1.24 6.95 -3.89
C THR A 46 0.94 7.50 -5.26
N LYS A 47 -0.20 7.09 -5.81
CA LYS A 47 -0.81 7.73 -6.98
C LYS A 47 -2.23 8.13 -6.65
N LYS A 48 -2.53 9.41 -6.87
CA LYS A 48 -3.86 9.97 -6.69
C LYS A 48 -4.64 9.85 -7.99
N GLY A 49 -5.87 9.36 -7.90
CA GLY A 49 -6.80 9.29 -9.01
C GLY A 49 -8.07 10.09 -8.73
N SER A 50 -8.91 10.28 -9.74
CA SER A 50 -10.24 10.88 -9.60
C SER A 50 -11.15 10.03 -8.71
N ASP A 51 -11.10 8.71 -8.92
CA ASP A 51 -12.06 7.76 -8.32
C ASP A 51 -11.40 6.83 -7.29
N MET A 52 -10.08 6.64 -7.39
CA MET A 52 -9.32 5.75 -6.53
C MET A 52 -7.90 6.27 -6.30
N ASN A 53 -7.48 6.28 -5.05
CA ASN A 53 -6.09 6.49 -4.67
C ASN A 53 -5.44 5.16 -4.36
N VAL A 54 -4.17 5.02 -4.74
CA VAL A 54 -3.38 3.82 -4.54
C VAL A 54 -2.15 4.18 -3.76
N VAL A 55 -1.91 3.50 -2.63
CA VAL A 55 -0.68 3.57 -1.85
C VAL A 55 -0.01 2.21 -1.94
N ILE A 56 1.25 2.17 -2.32
CA ILE A 56 2.04 0.94 -2.38
C ILE A 56 3.14 1.03 -1.35
N THR A 57 3.32 -0.03 -0.57
CA THR A 57 4.43 -0.16 0.36
C THR A 57 5.18 -1.46 0.09
N MET A 58 6.49 -1.34 -0.12
CA MET A 58 7.43 -2.44 -0.16
C MET A 58 8.21 -2.46 1.16
N TYR A 59 8.30 -3.63 1.79
CA TYR A 59 9.12 -3.85 2.98
C TYR A 59 10.29 -4.76 2.63
N PHE A 60 11.50 -4.36 3.03
CA PHE A 60 12.75 -5.05 2.73
C PHE A 60 13.29 -5.75 3.97
N THR A 61 13.05 -7.06 4.07
CA THR A 61 13.51 -7.89 5.20
C THR A 61 13.62 -9.34 4.79
N ASN A 62 14.62 -10.06 5.30
CA ASN A 62 14.75 -11.50 5.05
C ASN A 62 13.81 -12.35 5.91
N ASP A 63 13.29 -11.80 7.01
CA ASP A 63 12.54 -12.54 8.03
C ASP A 63 11.07 -12.12 8.11
N GLY A 64 10.56 -11.46 7.06
CA GLY A 64 9.16 -11.02 7.02
C GLY A 64 8.18 -12.18 6.82
N ASN A 65 6.90 -11.88 7.00
CA ASN A 65 5.80 -12.81 6.76
C ASN A 65 4.56 -12.02 6.32
N PRO A 66 3.93 -12.34 5.17
CA PRO A 66 2.70 -11.67 4.73
C PRO A 66 1.58 -11.72 5.77
N GLN A 67 1.52 -12.77 6.59
CA GLN A 67 0.56 -12.90 7.68
C GLN A 67 0.78 -11.85 8.79
N ASN A 68 2.02 -11.41 9.01
CA ASN A 68 2.31 -10.32 9.94
C ASN A 68 1.76 -9.00 9.42
N LEU A 69 1.89 -8.73 8.12
CA LEU A 69 1.29 -7.54 7.48
C LEU A 69 -0.23 -7.57 7.58
N LYS A 70 -0.84 -8.73 7.35
CA LYS A 70 -2.28 -8.96 7.48
C LYS A 70 -2.77 -8.65 8.91
N THR A 71 -2.03 -9.13 9.90
CA THR A 71 -2.33 -8.90 11.32
C THR A 71 -2.16 -7.42 11.68
N ALA A 72 -1.04 -6.81 11.26
CA ALA A 72 -0.72 -5.41 11.52
C ALA A 72 -1.74 -4.45 10.90
N PHE A 73 -2.27 -4.75 9.71
CA PHE A 73 -3.33 -3.92 9.13
C PHE A 73 -4.57 -3.87 10.02
N LYS A 74 -5.03 -5.04 10.46
CA LYS A 74 -6.24 -5.16 11.31
C LYS A 74 -6.06 -4.51 12.68
N SER A 75 -4.91 -4.70 13.33
CA SER A 75 -4.70 -4.28 14.72
C SER A 75 -4.09 -2.89 14.87
N VAL A 76 -3.37 -2.39 13.87
CA VAL A 76 -2.63 -1.12 13.94
C VAL A 76 -3.09 -0.13 12.89
N PHE A 77 -2.94 -0.46 11.60
CA PHE A 77 -3.12 0.53 10.53
C PHE A 77 -4.58 0.95 10.35
N ALA A 78 -5.52 0.01 10.25
CA ALA A 78 -6.94 0.34 10.11
C ALA A 78 -7.42 1.26 11.27
N PRO A 79 -7.19 0.92 12.56
CA PRO A 79 -7.48 1.83 13.67
C PRO A 79 -6.78 3.20 13.57
N GLN A 80 -5.49 3.24 13.22
CA GLN A 80 -4.73 4.48 13.09
C GLN A 80 -5.31 5.42 12.02
N PHE A 81 -5.82 4.87 10.92
CA PHE A 81 -6.51 5.61 9.86
C PHE A 81 -8.01 5.82 10.14
N LYS A 82 -8.49 5.41 11.32
CA LYS A 82 -9.91 5.45 11.73
C LYS A 82 -10.82 4.67 10.77
N LEU A 83 -10.28 3.64 10.15
CA LEU A 83 -11.01 2.70 9.32
C LEU A 83 -11.57 1.60 10.21
N LYS A 84 -12.85 1.30 10.04
CA LYS A 84 -13.48 0.11 10.61
C LYS A 84 -13.20 -1.06 9.68
N TYR A 85 -12.40 -2.01 10.15
CA TYR A 85 -12.23 -3.31 9.51
C TYR A 85 -13.58 -4.04 9.44
N THR A 86 -13.90 -4.66 8.30
CA THR A 86 -15.18 -5.36 8.09
C THR A 86 -15.02 -6.83 7.79
N ASP A 87 -14.23 -7.16 6.78
CA ASP A 87 -14.16 -8.51 6.23
C ASP A 87 -12.78 -8.77 5.61
N GLU A 88 -12.46 -10.04 5.37
CA GLU A 88 -11.31 -10.45 4.56
C GLU A 88 -11.60 -11.71 3.78
N PHE A 89 -10.96 -11.82 2.63
CA PHE A 89 -10.91 -13.05 1.87
C PHE A 89 -9.52 -13.22 1.28
N GLU A 90 -9.28 -14.38 0.68
CA GLU A 90 -8.00 -14.69 0.08
C GLU A 90 -8.17 -15.26 -1.32
N THR A 91 -7.19 -14.94 -2.17
CA THR A 91 -7.04 -15.52 -3.50
C THR A 91 -5.79 -16.40 -3.51
N ASN A 92 -5.47 -16.99 -4.66
CA ASN A 92 -4.20 -17.70 -4.81
C ASN A 92 -2.98 -16.77 -4.66
N ARG A 93 -3.13 -15.47 -4.95
CA ARG A 93 -2.02 -14.51 -4.95
C ARG A 93 -1.99 -13.58 -3.72
N ALA A 94 -3.13 -13.28 -3.12
CA ALA A 94 -3.19 -12.21 -2.11
C ALA A 94 -4.12 -12.52 -0.93
N TYR A 95 -3.82 -11.89 0.20
CA TYR A 95 -4.81 -11.62 1.24
C TYR A 95 -5.45 -10.26 0.96
N ILE A 96 -6.78 -10.19 1.01
CA ILE A 96 -7.53 -8.95 0.73
C ILE A 96 -8.38 -8.63 1.95
N GLN A 97 -8.14 -7.46 2.55
CA GLN A 97 -8.82 -7.01 3.74
C GLN A 97 -9.64 -5.75 3.45
N LYS A 98 -10.89 -5.77 3.86
CA LYS A 98 -11.85 -4.68 3.65
C LYS A 98 -12.00 -3.84 4.90
N SER A 99 -12.13 -2.55 4.69
CA SER A 99 -12.39 -1.59 5.75
C SER A 99 -13.14 -0.39 5.19
N PHE A 100 -13.79 0.38 6.05
CA PHE A 100 -14.43 1.63 5.64
C PHE A 100 -14.38 2.68 6.73
N ARG A 101 -14.61 3.93 6.36
CA ARG A 101 -14.87 5.04 7.28
C ARG A 101 -15.97 5.90 6.72
N ASN A 102 -16.97 6.18 7.55
CA ASN A 102 -18.00 7.16 7.23
C ASN A 102 -17.44 8.56 7.52
N ASN A 103 -17.47 9.43 6.51
CA ASN A 103 -17.16 10.84 6.64
C ASN A 103 -18.45 11.65 6.39
N PRO A 104 -18.47 12.96 6.75
CA PRO A 104 -19.62 13.81 6.46
C PRO A 104 -19.98 13.93 4.97
N ASP A 105 -19.01 13.74 4.07
CA ASP A 105 -19.12 13.83 2.62
C ASP A 105 -19.38 12.47 1.93
N GLY A 106 -19.45 11.39 2.70
CA GLY A 106 -19.72 10.04 2.19
C GLY A 106 -18.87 8.96 2.84
N THR A 107 -19.06 7.73 2.38
CA THR A 107 -18.26 6.59 2.84
C THR A 107 -16.98 6.47 2.02
N VAL A 108 -15.87 6.27 2.71
CA VAL A 108 -14.60 5.89 2.10
C VAL A 108 -14.32 4.43 2.41
N TYR A 109 -14.03 3.66 1.38
CA TYR A 109 -13.67 2.26 1.45
C TYR A 109 -12.16 2.11 1.29
N GLY A 110 -11.57 1.27 2.14
CA GLY A 110 -10.14 0.94 2.14
C GLY A 110 -9.95 -0.55 1.91
N TYR A 111 -9.14 -0.90 0.91
CA TYR A 111 -8.83 -2.28 0.55
C TYR A 111 -7.32 -2.52 0.66
N ASN A 112 -6.94 -3.37 1.60
CA ASN A 112 -5.54 -3.74 1.84
C ASN A 112 -5.23 -5.09 1.20
N ILE A 113 -4.33 -5.09 0.24
CA ILE A 113 -3.99 -6.22 -0.62
C ILE A 113 -2.53 -6.59 -0.35
N ILE A 114 -2.33 -7.77 0.23
CA ILE A 114 -1.00 -8.24 0.62
C ILE A 114 -0.63 -9.43 -0.25
N ALA A 115 0.49 -9.32 -0.96
CA ALA A 115 1.01 -10.44 -1.76
C ALA A 115 1.40 -11.61 -0.84
N LYS A 116 0.90 -12.82 -1.15
CA LYS A 116 1.24 -14.05 -0.42
C LYS A 116 2.67 -14.52 -0.69
N ASN A 117 3.15 -14.27 -1.90
CA ASN A 117 4.46 -14.69 -2.37
C ASN A 117 5.27 -13.46 -2.82
N GLN A 118 6.59 -13.59 -2.79
CA GLN A 118 7.48 -12.53 -3.19
C GLN A 118 8.04 -12.81 -4.59
N LYS A 119 7.93 -11.84 -5.50
CA LYS A 119 8.68 -11.88 -6.77
C LYS A 119 10.20 -11.78 -6.55
N ARG A 120 10.61 -10.97 -5.56
CA ARG A 120 12.00 -10.82 -5.13
C ARG A 120 12.12 -11.20 -3.66
N LYS A 121 13.02 -12.14 -3.35
CA LYS A 121 13.26 -12.60 -1.97
C LYS A 121 13.53 -11.40 -1.07
N GLY A 122 12.81 -11.35 0.04
CA GLY A 122 12.91 -10.31 1.05
C GLY A 122 12.18 -9.00 0.71
N CYS A 123 11.41 -8.95 -0.38
CA CYS A 123 10.54 -7.83 -0.73
C CYS A 123 9.08 -8.23 -0.50
N TYR A 124 8.46 -7.72 0.56
CA TYR A 124 7.04 -7.93 0.85
C TYR A 124 6.22 -6.74 0.36
N ILE A 125 5.18 -7.01 -0.42
CA ILE A 125 4.38 -5.98 -1.10
C ILE A 125 3.02 -5.86 -0.42
N ASN A 126 2.66 -4.63 -0.12
CA ASN A 126 1.31 -4.23 0.27
C ASN A 126 0.78 -3.16 -0.70
N VAL A 127 -0.45 -3.31 -1.16
CA VAL A 127 -1.19 -2.31 -1.94
C VAL A 127 -2.43 -1.92 -1.16
N PHE A 128 -2.55 -0.64 -0.83
CA PHE A 128 -3.71 -0.08 -0.16
C PHE A 128 -4.48 0.84 -1.10
N LEU A 129 -5.70 0.43 -1.43
CA LEU A 129 -6.61 1.16 -2.30
C LEU A 129 -7.62 1.93 -1.46
N ILE A 130 -7.90 3.17 -1.87
CA ILE A 130 -8.88 4.04 -1.22
C ILE A 130 -9.87 4.49 -2.29
N SER A 131 -11.15 4.21 -2.08
CA SER A 131 -12.23 4.49 -3.03
C SER A 131 -13.45 5.07 -2.31
N THR A 132 -14.26 5.85 -3.02
CA THR A 132 -15.60 6.26 -2.55
C THR A 132 -16.68 5.26 -2.97
N GLN A 133 -16.31 4.23 -3.74
CA GLN A 133 -17.20 3.17 -4.20
C GLN A 133 -16.86 1.85 -3.52
N GLU A 134 -17.89 1.08 -3.17
CA GLU A 134 -17.71 -0.27 -2.65
C GLU A 134 -17.49 -1.27 -3.77
N PHE A 135 -16.42 -2.05 -3.70
CA PHE A 135 -16.12 -3.11 -4.66
C PHE A 135 -16.54 -4.50 -4.15
N PRO A 136 -17.20 -5.31 -5.01
CA PRO A 136 -17.48 -6.71 -4.73
C PRO A 136 -16.19 -7.55 -4.79
N ASN A 137 -16.24 -8.79 -4.27
CA ASN A 137 -15.06 -9.64 -4.16
C ASN A 137 -14.43 -9.96 -5.52
N GLU A 138 -15.25 -10.20 -6.54
CA GLU A 138 -14.79 -10.56 -7.89
C GLU A 138 -13.96 -9.41 -8.52
N VAL A 139 -14.43 -8.17 -8.35
CA VAL A 139 -13.70 -6.98 -8.82
C VAL A 139 -12.41 -6.79 -8.01
N LEU A 140 -12.46 -6.99 -6.70
CA LEU A 140 -11.27 -6.86 -5.85
C LEU A 140 -10.19 -7.91 -6.18
N GLU A 141 -10.56 -9.11 -6.60
CA GLU A 141 -9.61 -10.12 -7.07
C GLU A 141 -8.91 -9.67 -8.36
N GLU A 142 -9.66 -9.17 -9.35
CA GLU A 142 -9.08 -8.64 -10.59
C GLU A 142 -8.16 -7.44 -10.34
N VAL A 143 -8.61 -6.50 -9.51
CA VAL A 143 -7.84 -5.32 -9.12
C VAL A 143 -6.57 -5.73 -8.36
N ALA A 144 -6.65 -6.72 -7.47
CA ALA A 144 -5.49 -7.23 -6.75
C ALA A 144 -4.46 -7.83 -7.70
N ASN A 145 -4.88 -8.67 -8.65
CA ASN A 145 -3.98 -9.26 -9.63
C ASN A 145 -3.28 -8.18 -10.47
N THR A 146 -4.05 -7.25 -11.02
CA THR A 146 -3.53 -6.15 -11.86
C THR A 146 -2.57 -5.25 -11.07
N SER A 147 -2.95 -4.85 -9.85
CA SER A 147 -2.12 -3.99 -9.01
C SER A 147 -0.81 -4.69 -8.62
N LEU A 148 -0.85 -5.98 -8.31
CA LEU A 148 0.35 -6.74 -8.00
C LEU A 148 1.25 -6.89 -9.22
N ASP A 149 0.70 -7.19 -10.40
CA ASP A 149 1.49 -7.27 -11.65
C ASP A 149 2.20 -5.94 -11.95
N ASP A 150 1.50 -4.83 -11.83
CA ASP A 150 2.06 -3.49 -12.02
C ASP A 150 3.20 -3.21 -11.03
N VAL A 151 2.96 -3.44 -9.73
CA VAL A 151 3.96 -3.20 -8.68
C VAL A 151 5.17 -4.11 -8.85
N GLU A 152 4.94 -5.39 -9.14
CA GLU A 152 5.98 -6.37 -9.40
C GLU A 152 6.76 -6.03 -10.68
N SER A 153 6.17 -5.35 -11.65
CA SER A 153 6.86 -4.92 -12.87
C SER A 153 7.96 -3.87 -12.61
N TYR A 154 7.93 -3.19 -11.45
CA TYR A 154 9.01 -2.30 -11.02
C TYR A 154 10.19 -3.04 -10.39
N LEU A 155 10.06 -4.33 -10.14
CA LEU A 155 11.12 -5.18 -9.62
C LEU A 155 11.88 -5.82 -10.79
N LYS A 156 13.10 -5.33 -11.04
CA LYS A 156 14.07 -5.88 -12.01
C LYS A 156 14.48 -7.27 -11.60
#